data_AF-A0A162J6N0-F1
#
_entry.id   AF-A0A162J6N0-F1
#
_cell.length_a   1.000
_cell.length_b   1.000
_cell.length_c   1.000
_cell.angle_alpha   90.00
_cell.angle_beta   90.00
_cell.angle_gamma   90.00
#
_symmetry.space_group_name_H-M   'P 1'
#
loop_
_entity.id
_entity.type
_entity.pdbx_description
1 polymer ?
#
loop_
_entity_poly.entity_id
_entity_poly.type
_entity_poly.pdbx_seq_one_letter_code
_entity_poly.pdbx_strand_id
1 'polypeptide(L)'
;MKAQITSKFKGIINGIIFTRQDEYEFMVKILKTIEKRFGCCYKDVLIKDLHKKFKNAKKYVELNYDEIEIDTIPNILEAKDFSEIEFEDSNWSGFDKINEKIKIGYYTIGSNIEYVEEDEEEYED
;
A
#
# COMPACT_ATOMS: atom_id res chain seq x y z
N MET A 1 -9.57 36.18 -12.65
CA MET A 1 -9.77 34.74 -12.92
C MET A 1 -10.81 34.22 -11.94
N LYS A 2 -11.90 33.61 -12.42
CA LYS A 2 -12.86 32.90 -11.57
C LYS A 2 -12.57 31.40 -11.69
N ALA A 3 -12.32 30.74 -10.57
CA ALA A 3 -12.09 29.31 -10.51
C ALA A 3 -13.14 28.70 -9.56
N GLN A 4 -13.70 27.55 -9.93
CA GLN A 4 -14.61 26.78 -9.09
C GLN A 4 -14.33 25.28 -9.25
N ILE A 5 -14.32 24.56 -8.14
CA ILE A 5 -14.26 23.09 -8.16
C ILE A 5 -15.67 22.59 -8.51
N THR A 6 -15.80 21.89 -9.64
CA THR A 6 -17.09 21.35 -10.12
C THR A 6 -17.38 19.94 -9.58
N SER A 7 -16.35 19.18 -9.23
CA SER A 7 -16.46 17.89 -8.57
C SER A 7 -15.16 17.56 -7.83
N LYS A 8 -15.27 16.82 -6.72
CA LYS A 8 -14.10 16.26 -6.02
C LYS A 8 -13.84 14.86 -6.56
N PHE A 9 -12.57 14.47 -6.65
CA PHE A 9 -12.20 13.11 -7.04
C PHE A 9 -12.77 12.09 -6.05
N LYS A 10 -13.25 10.95 -6.58
CA LYS A 10 -13.68 9.78 -5.81
C LYS A 10 -13.42 8.52 -6.63
N GLY A 11 -12.44 7.73 -6.21
CA GLY A 11 -12.09 6.43 -6.78
C GLY A 11 -12.52 5.28 -5.87
N ILE A 12 -12.71 4.09 -6.44
CA ILE A 12 -13.01 2.87 -5.67
C ILE A 12 -12.14 1.73 -6.19
N ILE A 13 -11.45 1.05 -5.27
CA ILE A 13 -10.72 -0.20 -5.55
C ILE A 13 -11.25 -1.26 -4.57
N ASN A 14 -11.89 -2.31 -5.08
CA ASN A 14 -12.49 -3.40 -4.29
C ASN A 14 -13.29 -2.93 -3.06
N GLY A 15 -14.14 -1.92 -3.26
CA GLY A 15 -14.99 -1.35 -2.21
C GLY A 15 -14.32 -0.31 -1.29
N ILE A 16 -13.00 -0.12 -1.40
CA ILE A 16 -12.26 0.90 -0.65
C ILE A 16 -12.33 2.23 -1.40
N ILE A 17 -12.76 3.28 -0.70
CA ILE A 17 -12.99 4.62 -1.28
C ILE A 17 -11.73 5.48 -1.14
N PHE A 18 -11.27 6.02 -2.27
CA PHE A 18 -10.17 6.97 -2.36
C PHE A 18 -10.73 8.36 -2.69
N THR A 19 -10.37 9.36 -1.90
CA THR A 19 -10.79 10.76 -2.13
C THR A 19 -9.68 11.64 -2.71
N ARG A 20 -8.50 11.05 -2.97
CA ARG A 20 -7.37 11.69 -3.64
C ARG A 20 -7.02 10.93 -4.90
N GLN A 21 -6.77 11.65 -5.98
CA GLN A 21 -6.50 11.06 -7.29
C GLN A 21 -5.09 10.46 -7.37
N ASP A 22 -4.10 11.18 -6.85
CA ASP A 22 -2.70 10.76 -6.81
C ASP A 22 -2.51 9.40 -6.10
N GLU A 23 -3.06 9.26 -4.90
CA GLU A 23 -3.05 8.01 -4.13
C GLU A 23 -3.78 6.88 -4.86
N TYR A 24 -4.92 7.19 -5.48
CA TYR A 24 -5.68 6.20 -6.24
C TYR A 24 -4.90 5.69 -7.45
N GLU A 25 -4.31 6.59 -8.23
CA GLU A 25 -3.53 6.25 -9.41
C GLU A 25 -2.29 5.43 -9.04
N PHE A 26 -1.60 5.83 -7.97
CA PHE A 26 -0.48 5.10 -7.43
C PHE A 26 -0.87 3.69 -6.95
N MET A 27 -1.96 3.57 -6.19
CA MET A 27 -2.48 2.27 -5.75
C MET A 27 -2.83 1.37 -6.93
N VAL A 28 -3.51 1.89 -7.95
CA VAL A 28 -3.81 1.14 -9.18
C VAL A 28 -2.52 0.65 -9.85
N LYS A 29 -1.46 1.45 -9.85
CA LYS A 29 -0.19 1.08 -10.46
C LYS A 29 0.54 -0.03 -9.73
N ILE A 30 0.61 0.03 -8.39
CA ILE A 30 1.15 -1.07 -7.56
C ILE A 30 0.39 -2.36 -7.85
N LEU A 31 -0.94 -2.32 -7.74
CA LEU A 31 -1.78 -3.50 -7.87
C LEU A 31 -1.67 -4.13 -9.26
N LYS A 32 -1.71 -3.33 -10.32
CA LYS A 32 -1.50 -3.82 -11.70
C LYS A 32 -0.10 -4.40 -11.91
N THR A 33 0.92 -3.86 -11.25
CA THR A 33 2.29 -4.38 -11.36
C THR A 33 2.41 -5.74 -10.69
N ILE A 34 1.82 -5.90 -9.50
CA ILE A 34 1.71 -7.19 -8.81
C ILE A 34 0.95 -8.20 -9.68
N GLU A 35 -0.23 -7.84 -10.17
CA GLU A 35 -1.05 -8.71 -11.02
C GLU A 35 -0.35 -9.13 -12.32
N LYS A 36 0.42 -8.23 -12.93
CA LYS A 36 1.20 -8.52 -14.13
C LYS A 36 2.34 -9.52 -13.86
N ARG A 37 2.95 -9.48 -12.68
CA ARG A 37 4.10 -10.32 -12.31
C ARG A 37 3.68 -11.67 -11.73
N PHE A 38 2.68 -11.69 -10.87
CA PHE A 38 2.33 -12.83 -10.04
C PHE A 38 0.88 -13.33 -10.25
N GLY A 39 0.10 -12.65 -11.10
CA GLY A 39 -1.33 -12.89 -11.25
C GLY A 39 -2.16 -12.29 -10.11
N CYS A 40 -3.48 -12.51 -10.14
CA CYS A 40 -4.38 -12.13 -9.07
C CYS A 40 -4.17 -13.04 -7.84
N CYS A 41 -3.15 -12.75 -7.03
CA CYS A 41 -2.68 -13.64 -5.96
C CYS A 41 -2.90 -13.09 -4.53
N TYR A 42 -3.43 -11.88 -4.37
CA TYR A 42 -3.59 -11.22 -3.08
C TYR A 42 -5.05 -10.97 -2.70
N LYS A 43 -5.31 -10.90 -1.39
CA LYS A 43 -6.60 -10.57 -0.77
C LYS A 43 -6.80 -9.05 -0.72
N ASP A 44 -8.05 -8.62 -0.69
CA ASP A 44 -8.44 -7.20 -0.54
C ASP A 44 -7.87 -6.52 0.71
N VAL A 45 -7.53 -7.30 1.74
CA VAL A 45 -6.89 -6.78 2.96
C VAL A 45 -5.53 -6.12 2.68
N LEU A 46 -4.81 -6.52 1.63
CA LEU A 46 -3.61 -5.80 1.17
C LEU A 46 -3.93 -4.35 0.78
N ILE A 47 -4.99 -4.16 -0.01
CA ILE A 47 -5.42 -2.85 -0.49
C ILE A 47 -5.81 -1.97 0.69
N LYS A 48 -6.49 -2.55 1.68
CA LYS A 48 -6.89 -1.86 2.91
C LYS A 48 -5.69 -1.42 3.75
N ASP A 49 -4.71 -2.31 3.92
CA ASP A 49 -3.53 -2.02 4.74
C ASP A 49 -2.61 -0.99 4.08
N LEU A 50 -2.41 -1.08 2.76
CA LEU A 50 -1.71 -0.06 1.97
C LEU A 50 -2.43 1.30 2.03
N HIS A 51 -3.76 1.33 1.86
CA HIS A 51 -4.53 2.57 1.97
C HIS A 51 -4.43 3.18 3.38
N LYS A 52 -4.56 2.37 4.44
CA LYS A 52 -4.38 2.82 5.84
C LYS A 52 -2.99 3.39 6.05
N LYS A 53 -1.96 2.75 5.49
CA LYS A 53 -0.56 3.16 5.54
C LYS A 53 -0.34 4.54 4.93
N PHE A 54 -0.75 4.77 3.67
CA PHE A 54 -0.61 6.09 3.03
C PHE A 54 -1.43 7.18 3.73
N LYS A 55 -2.63 6.84 4.21
CA LYS A 55 -3.45 7.78 4.96
C LYS A 55 -2.82 8.20 6.30
N ASN A 56 -2.15 7.27 6.99
CA ASN A 56 -1.44 7.56 8.24
C ASN A 56 -0.15 8.35 8.00
N ALA A 57 0.61 8.02 6.96
CA ALA A 57 1.78 8.80 6.51
C ALA A 57 1.52 10.30 6.50
N LYS A 58 0.39 10.64 5.87
CA LYS A 58 0.05 12.00 5.49
C LYS A 58 -0.18 12.89 6.71
N LYS A 59 -0.40 12.29 7.87
CA LYS A 59 -0.52 13.03 9.14
C LYS A 59 0.82 13.65 9.55
N TYR A 60 1.92 13.09 9.09
CA TYR A 60 3.27 13.43 9.54
C TYR A 60 4.15 14.00 8.42
N VAL A 61 3.94 13.58 7.16
CA VAL A 61 4.74 14.00 6.01
C VAL A 61 3.88 14.28 4.77
N GLU A 62 4.34 15.18 3.91
CA GLU A 62 3.80 15.31 2.57
C GLU A 62 4.32 14.17 1.70
N LEU A 63 3.41 13.35 1.16
CA LEU A 63 3.80 12.22 0.32
C LEU A 63 3.93 12.64 -1.13
N ASN A 64 5.11 12.40 -1.71
CA ASN A 64 5.34 12.42 -3.13
C ASN A 64 5.21 10.99 -3.70
N TYR A 65 4.06 10.67 -4.29
CA TYR A 65 3.82 9.33 -4.82
C TYR A 65 4.71 8.97 -6.01
N ASP A 66 5.26 9.95 -6.74
CA ASP A 66 6.21 9.68 -7.82
C ASP A 66 7.55 9.18 -7.27
N GLU A 67 8.02 9.75 -6.15
CA GLU A 67 9.23 9.27 -5.46
C GLU A 67 9.02 7.89 -4.83
N ILE A 68 7.87 7.70 -4.15
CA ILE A 68 7.54 6.39 -3.55
C ILE A 68 7.42 5.32 -4.64
N GLU A 69 6.95 5.67 -5.83
CA GLU A 69 6.90 4.76 -6.97
C GLU A 69 8.28 4.29 -7.42
N ILE A 70 9.24 5.20 -7.49
CA ILE A 70 10.62 4.87 -7.89
C ILE A 70 11.21 3.80 -6.98
N ASP A 71 10.87 3.82 -5.69
CA ASP A 71 11.37 2.83 -4.72
C ASP A 71 10.50 1.56 -4.70
N THR A 72 9.18 1.68 -4.77
CA THR A 72 8.26 0.54 -4.57
C THR A 72 8.08 -0.35 -5.80
N ILE A 73 8.08 0.20 -7.01
CA ILE A 73 7.85 -0.58 -8.23
C ILE A 73 9.00 -1.55 -8.52
N PRO A 74 10.29 -1.17 -8.42
CA PRO A 74 11.40 -2.11 -8.59
C PRO A 74 11.32 -3.31 -7.65
N ASN A 75 10.93 -3.12 -6.39
CA ASN A 75 10.79 -4.22 -5.43
C ASN A 75 9.80 -5.31 -5.91
N ILE A 76 8.70 -4.89 -6.55
CA ILE A 76 7.74 -5.83 -7.18
C ILE A 76 8.36 -6.47 -8.43
N LEU A 77 9.13 -5.70 -9.21
CA LEU A 77 9.76 -6.14 -10.47
C LEU A 77 11.01 -7.01 -10.29
N GLU A 78 11.58 -7.07 -9.09
CA GLU A 78 12.76 -7.87 -8.77
C GLU A 78 12.43 -9.15 -7.97
N ALA A 79 11.40 -9.13 -7.13
CA ALA A 79 10.98 -10.29 -6.33
C ALA A 79 10.68 -11.55 -7.17
N LYS A 80 11.08 -12.75 -6.75
CA LYS A 80 10.79 -13.96 -7.56
C LYS A 80 9.37 -14.44 -7.39
N ASP A 81 8.81 -14.24 -6.20
CA ASP A 81 7.46 -14.60 -5.82
C ASP A 81 6.79 -13.46 -5.05
N PHE A 82 5.45 -13.48 -4.95
CA PHE A 82 4.69 -12.46 -4.23
C PHE A 82 5.14 -12.31 -2.76
N SER A 83 5.45 -13.41 -2.07
CA SER A 83 5.94 -13.40 -0.69
C SER A 83 7.36 -12.88 -0.53
N GLU A 84 8.08 -12.64 -1.62
CA GLU A 84 9.42 -12.05 -1.60
C GLU A 84 9.41 -10.55 -1.90
N ILE A 85 8.24 -9.94 -2.12
CA ILE A 85 8.16 -8.47 -2.23
C ILE A 85 8.53 -7.86 -0.89
N GLU A 86 9.55 -7.02 -0.90
CA GLU A 86 9.98 -6.23 0.24
C GLU A 86 9.98 -4.77 -0.18
N PHE A 87 8.99 -4.00 0.27
CA PHE A 87 8.96 -2.58 -0.01
C PHE A 87 10.02 -1.88 0.83
N GLU A 88 11.08 -1.43 0.17
CA GLU A 88 12.06 -0.52 0.75
C GLU A 88 11.43 0.86 1.01
N ASP A 89 11.96 1.54 2.01
CA ASP A 89 11.52 2.87 2.39
C ASP A 89 12.75 3.77 2.60
N SER A 90 13.16 4.50 1.57
CA SER A 90 14.37 5.31 1.63
C SER A 90 14.19 6.58 2.48
N ASN A 91 12.95 7.05 2.68
CA ASN A 91 12.64 8.35 3.29
C ASN A 91 11.36 8.41 4.14
N TRP A 92 10.53 7.38 4.11
CA TRP A 92 9.40 7.23 5.01
C TRP A 92 9.66 5.97 5.87
N SER A 93 8.95 5.76 6.96
CA SER A 93 9.13 4.56 7.77
C SER A 93 7.80 3.85 7.86
N GLY A 94 7.81 2.53 7.68
CA GLY A 94 6.74 1.65 8.15
C GLY A 94 6.04 0.81 7.09
N PHE A 95 6.74 0.39 6.04
CA PHE A 95 6.31 -0.81 5.31
C PHE A 95 6.58 -2.10 6.09
N ASP A 96 7.34 -2.07 7.20
CA ASP A 96 7.73 -3.25 7.99
C ASP A 96 6.57 -4.23 8.24
N LYS A 97 5.46 -3.75 8.82
CA LYS A 97 4.27 -4.58 9.09
C LYS A 97 3.63 -5.14 7.81
N ILE A 98 3.70 -4.39 6.70
CA ILE A 98 3.20 -4.86 5.40
C ILE A 98 4.14 -5.92 4.83
N ASN A 99 5.45 -5.69 4.86
CA ASN A 99 6.48 -6.61 4.38
C ASN A 99 6.43 -7.93 5.18
N GLU A 100 6.29 -7.89 6.50
CA GLU A 100 6.08 -9.08 7.32
C GLU A 100 4.84 -9.87 6.91
N LYS A 101 3.70 -9.18 6.76
CA LYS A 101 2.45 -9.80 6.31
C LYS A 101 2.56 -10.39 4.90
N ILE A 102 3.31 -9.76 4.00
CA ILE A 102 3.63 -10.32 2.68
C ILE A 102 4.46 -11.60 2.84
N LYS A 103 5.56 -11.53 3.60
CA LYS A 103 6.52 -12.61 3.79
C LYS A 103 5.90 -13.87 4.39
N ILE A 104 5.01 -13.71 5.37
CA ILE A 104 4.30 -14.86 5.95
C ILE A 104 3.15 -15.34 5.05
N GLY A 105 2.78 -14.60 3.99
CA GLY A 105 1.68 -14.96 3.10
C GLY A 105 0.29 -14.65 3.66
N TYR A 106 0.18 -13.69 4.58
CA TYR A 106 -1.11 -13.23 5.14
C TYR A 106 -2.05 -12.72 4.03
N TYR A 107 -1.49 -11.97 3.09
CA TYR A 107 -2.23 -11.42 1.97
C TYR A 107 -2.52 -12.42 0.86
N THR A 108 -1.89 -13.59 0.82
CA THR A 108 -2.03 -14.52 -0.30
C THR A 108 -3.43 -15.14 -0.34
N ILE A 109 -4.09 -15.17 -1.51
CA ILE A 109 -5.38 -15.86 -1.69
C ILE A 109 -5.21 -17.34 -1.35
N GLY A 110 -6.14 -17.89 -0.57
CA GLY A 110 -6.10 -19.28 -0.11
C GLY A 110 -5.26 -19.52 1.16
N SER A 111 -4.52 -18.52 1.64
CA SER A 111 -3.87 -18.57 2.96
C SER A 111 -4.88 -18.40 4.09
N ASN A 112 -4.77 -19.22 5.15
CA ASN A 112 -5.59 -19.12 6.37
C ASN A 112 -4.83 -18.50 7.54
N ILE A 113 -3.76 -17.75 7.26
CA ILE A 113 -2.96 -17.12 8.29
C ILE A 113 -3.74 -15.96 8.90
N GLU A 114 -3.80 -15.95 10.23
CA GLU A 114 -4.25 -14.83 11.04
C GLU A 114 -3.03 -14.05 11.50
N TYR A 115 -3.06 -12.72 11.36
CA TYR A 115 -2.01 -11.85 11.86
C TYR A 115 -2.47 -11.28 13.21
N VAL A 116 -1.75 -11.63 14.27
CA VAL A 116 -1.95 -11.03 15.59
C VAL A 116 -1.06 -9.80 15.66
N GLU A 117 -1.66 -8.61 15.70
CA GLU A 117 -0.92 -7.39 16.01
C GLU A 117 -0.48 -7.49 17.48
N GLU A 118 0.83 -7.60 17.73
CA GLU A 118 1.35 -7.38 19.08
C GLU A 118 1.14 -5.90 19.42
N ASP A 119 0.44 -5.62 20.52
CA ASP A 119 0.27 -4.27 21.03
C ASP A 119 1.67 -3.71 21.32
N GLU A 120 2.08 -2.69 20.57
CA GLU A 120 3.27 -1.91 20.94
C GLU A 120 2.94 -1.20 22.26
N GLU A 121 3.62 -1.59 23.34
CA GLU A 121 3.59 -0.83 24.60
C GLU A 121 3.99 0.60 24.28
N GLU A 122 3.02 1.52 24.39
CA GLU A 122 3.24 2.95 24.30
C GLU A 122 4.09 3.35 25.52
N TYR A 123 5.41 3.45 25.33
CA TYR A 123 6.27 4.04 26.36
C TYR A 123 5.93 5.53 26.47
N GLU A 124 5.15 5.89 27.48
CA GLU A 124 4.98 7.28 27.92
C GLU A 124 6.33 7.78 28.47
N ASP A 125 7.01 8.68 27.74
CA ASP A 125 8.07 9.54 28.26
C ASP A 125 7.49 10.85 28.84
#